data_AF-A0A1Q7FJJ6-F1
#
_entry.id   AF-A0A1Q7FJJ6-F1
#
_cell.length_a   1.000
_cell.length_b   1.000
_cell.length_c   1.000
_cell.angle_alpha   90.00
_cell.angle_beta   90.00
_cell.angle_gamma   90.00
#
_symmetry.space_group_name_H-M   'P 1'
#
loop_
_entity.id
_entity.type
_entity.pdbx_description
1 polymer ?
#
loop_
_entity_poly.entity_id
_entity_poly.type
_entity_poly.pdbx_seq_one_letter_code
_entity_poly.pdbx_strand_id
1 'polypeptide(L)'
;MTQDKTEHHVMFASIILLVLFVGLTLFVVSIVEANPGADSAATRATFRTKCATCHGPDGSGSEVGKTMNVPDLRSPAVQKLPDAELAQVIANGKGGMPPFKNSLSEDQIHPLVSYIRSLHQKK
;
A
#
# COMPACT_ATOMS: atom_id res chain seq x y z
N MET A 1 28.71 11.48 -51.67
CA MET A 1 29.44 11.15 -50.42
C MET A 1 28.75 11.81 -49.21
N THR A 2 27.48 11.53 -48.97
CA THR A 2 26.67 12.21 -47.93
C THR A 2 25.79 11.27 -47.11
N GLN A 3 25.71 9.99 -47.47
CA GLN A 3 24.77 9.03 -46.87
C GLN A 3 25.25 8.45 -45.53
N ASP A 4 26.56 8.48 -45.26
CA ASP A 4 27.21 7.90 -44.08
C ASP A 4 26.94 8.69 -42.78
N LYS A 5 26.95 10.03 -42.83
CA LYS A 5 26.79 10.86 -41.62
C LYS A 5 25.37 10.84 -41.06
N THR A 6 24.36 10.77 -41.92
CA THR A 6 22.95 10.76 -41.51
C THR A 6 22.62 9.55 -40.66
N GLU A 7 23.06 8.36 -41.06
CA GLU A 7 22.79 7.07 -40.38
C GLU A 7 23.31 7.07 -38.94
N HIS A 8 24.53 7.58 -38.72
CA HIS A 8 25.11 7.69 -37.39
C HIS A 8 24.30 8.60 -36.47
N HIS A 9 23.83 9.76 -36.96
CA HIS A 9 23.01 10.67 -36.15
C HIS A 9 21.63 10.10 -35.81
N VAL A 10 20.99 9.35 -36.72
CA VAL A 10 19.69 8.71 -36.43
C VAL A 10 19.84 7.60 -35.39
N MET A 11 20.95 6.87 -35.45
CA MET A 11 21.25 5.77 -34.55
C MET A 11 21.54 6.26 -33.11
N PHE A 12 22.31 7.34 -32.95
CA PHE A 12 22.54 7.96 -31.64
C PHE A 12 21.26 8.58 -31.05
N ALA A 13 20.45 9.25 -31.88
CA ALA A 13 19.18 9.82 -31.43
C ALA A 13 18.19 8.74 -30.94
N SER A 14 18.15 7.59 -31.62
CA SER A 14 17.29 6.46 -31.26
C SER A 14 17.74 5.79 -29.95
N ILE A 15 19.05 5.64 -29.73
CA ILE A 15 19.61 5.09 -28.48
C ILE A 15 19.31 6.03 -27.31
N ILE A 16 19.50 7.34 -27.49
CA ILE A 16 19.18 8.35 -26.46
C ILE A 16 17.68 8.31 -26.12
N LEU A 17 16.82 8.26 -27.13
CA LEU A 17 15.37 8.18 -26.91
C LEU A 17 14.99 6.89 -26.16
N LEU A 18 15.60 5.76 -26.49
CA LEU A 18 15.33 4.48 -25.85
C LEU A 18 15.85 4.46 -24.40
N VAL A 19 17.03 5.00 -24.14
CA VAL A 19 17.58 5.14 -22.78
C VAL A 19 16.74 6.09 -21.93
N LEU A 20 16.27 7.20 -22.50
CA LEU A 20 15.35 8.11 -21.81
C LEU A 20 14.00 7.45 -21.54
N PHE A 21 13.49 6.66 -22.48
CA PHE A 21 12.23 5.94 -22.31
C PHE A 21 12.34 4.85 -21.25
N VAL A 22 13.41 4.05 -21.26
CA VAL A 22 13.70 3.04 -20.22
C VAL A 22 13.97 3.70 -18.87
N GLY A 23 14.70 4.80 -18.83
CA GLY A 23 14.93 5.56 -17.60
C GLY A 23 13.63 6.11 -17.01
N LEU A 24 12.75 6.65 -17.86
CA LEU A 24 11.44 7.15 -17.44
C LEU A 24 10.53 6.03 -16.93
N THR A 25 10.49 4.88 -17.60
CA THR A 25 9.68 3.74 -17.15
C THR A 25 10.19 3.18 -15.81
N LEU A 26 11.50 3.03 -15.64
CA LEU A 26 12.10 2.60 -14.37
C LEU A 26 11.83 3.58 -13.23
N PHE A 27 11.86 4.89 -13.52
CA PHE A 27 11.53 5.93 -12.56
C PHE A 27 10.05 5.86 -12.14
N VAL A 28 9.14 5.70 -13.10
CA VAL A 28 7.70 5.55 -12.84
C VAL A 28 7.39 4.30 -11.99
N VAL A 29 8.06 3.17 -12.28
CA VAL A 29 7.89 1.94 -11.48
C VAL A 29 8.31 2.17 -10.02
N SER A 30 9.42 2.86 -9.80
CA SER A 30 9.93 3.17 -8.45
C SER A 30 8.94 4.00 -7.62
N ILE A 31 8.21 4.92 -8.26
CA ILE A 31 7.22 5.77 -7.58
C ILE A 31 5.98 4.95 -7.15
N VAL A 32 5.52 4.04 -8.01
CA VAL A 32 4.33 3.20 -7.73
C VAL A 32 4.59 2.25 -6.56
N GLU A 33 5.80 1.71 -6.45
CA GLU A 33 6.17 0.78 -5.39
C GLU A 33 6.29 1.48 -4.02
N ALA A 34 6.69 2.76 -4.03
CA ALA A 34 6.78 3.58 -2.82
C ALA A 34 5.41 4.01 -2.27
N ASN A 35 4.36 4.06 -3.09
CA ASN A 35 3.03 4.53 -2.67
C ASN A 35 1.91 3.56 -3.09
N PRO A 36 1.83 2.38 -2.45
CA PRO A 36 0.85 1.36 -2.80
C PRO A 36 -0.57 1.87 -2.54
N GLY A 37 -1.44 1.82 -3.56
CA GLY A 37 -2.87 2.15 -3.38
C GLY A 37 -3.58 1.25 -2.35
N ALA A 38 -4.79 1.67 -1.93
CA ALA A 38 -5.61 0.99 -0.92
C ALA A 38 -5.79 -0.52 -1.17
N ASP A 39 -6.10 -0.90 -2.40
CA ASP A 39 -6.25 -2.29 -2.84
C ASP A 39 -5.05 -2.76 -3.67
N SER A 40 -3.85 -2.25 -3.40
CA SER A 40 -2.65 -2.81 -4.01
C SER A 40 -2.35 -4.21 -3.46
N ALA A 41 -1.56 -4.98 -4.19
CA ALA A 41 -1.08 -6.28 -3.71
C ALA A 41 -0.24 -6.13 -2.43
N ALA A 42 0.57 -5.07 -2.33
CA ALA A 42 1.39 -4.77 -1.17
C ALA A 42 0.53 -4.47 0.07
N THR A 43 -0.48 -3.61 -0.04
CA THR A 43 -1.38 -3.27 1.08
C THR A 43 -2.12 -4.50 1.60
N ARG A 44 -2.66 -5.33 0.69
CA ARG A 44 -3.29 -6.61 1.06
C ARG A 44 -2.33 -7.56 1.75
N ALA A 45 -1.09 -7.66 1.25
CA ALA A 45 -0.07 -8.52 1.85
C ALA A 45 0.30 -8.04 3.27
N THR A 46 0.46 -6.72 3.46
CA THR A 46 0.71 -6.12 4.77
C THR A 46 -0.45 -6.40 5.73
N PHE A 47 -1.69 -6.16 5.32
CA PHE A 47 -2.86 -6.46 6.15
C PHE A 47 -2.90 -7.95 6.52
N ARG A 48 -2.70 -8.85 5.55
CA ARG A 48 -2.71 -10.30 5.77
C ARG A 48 -1.64 -10.75 6.76
N THR A 49 -0.44 -10.17 6.70
CA THR A 49 0.71 -10.61 7.49
C THR A 49 0.81 -9.94 8.86
N LYS A 50 0.28 -8.72 9.01
CA LYS A 50 0.41 -7.93 10.24
C LYS A 50 -0.89 -7.75 11.01
N CYS A 51 -2.03 -7.73 10.32
CA CYS A 51 -3.33 -7.36 10.92
C CYS A 51 -4.28 -8.56 11.05
N ALA A 52 -4.34 -9.40 10.01
CA ALA A 52 -5.35 -10.46 9.89
C ALA A 52 -5.20 -11.57 10.94
N THR A 53 -4.04 -11.73 11.58
CA THR A 53 -3.86 -12.67 12.69
C THR A 53 -4.85 -12.42 13.82
N CYS A 54 -5.16 -11.15 14.11
CA CYS A 54 -6.16 -10.76 15.11
C CYS A 54 -7.45 -10.26 14.46
N HIS A 55 -7.36 -9.44 13.41
CA HIS A 55 -8.55 -8.84 12.79
C HIS A 55 -9.26 -9.73 11.78
N GLY A 56 -8.74 -10.91 11.48
CA GLY A 56 -9.28 -11.80 10.45
C GLY A 56 -8.98 -11.28 9.03
N PRO A 57 -9.00 -12.16 8.01
CA PRO A 57 -8.74 -11.77 6.63
C PRO A 57 -9.82 -10.86 6.04
N ASP A 58 -11.05 -10.94 6.55
CA ASP A 58 -12.22 -10.14 6.16
C ASP A 58 -12.49 -8.96 7.09
N GLY A 59 -11.73 -8.82 8.19
CA GLY A 59 -11.92 -7.78 9.19
C GLY A 59 -12.92 -8.10 10.29
N SER A 60 -13.55 -9.29 10.31
CA SER A 60 -14.56 -9.65 11.32
C SER A 60 -13.98 -9.95 12.72
N GLY A 61 -12.66 -10.00 12.85
CA GLY A 61 -11.96 -10.62 13.97
C GLY A 61 -11.72 -12.10 13.73
N SER A 62 -10.46 -12.53 13.88
CA SER A 62 -10.08 -13.95 13.92
C SER A 62 -10.52 -14.57 15.25
N GLU A 63 -10.37 -15.90 15.38
CA GLU A 63 -10.65 -16.57 16.65
C GLU A 63 -9.79 -16.01 17.80
N VAL A 64 -8.50 -15.77 17.53
CA VAL A 64 -7.58 -15.12 18.48
C VAL A 64 -7.99 -13.66 18.75
N GLY A 65 -8.44 -12.94 17.72
CA GLY A 65 -8.93 -11.58 17.89
C GLY A 65 -10.13 -11.48 18.82
N LYS A 66 -11.06 -12.43 18.71
CA LYS A 66 -12.27 -12.46 19.54
C LYS A 66 -11.93 -12.68 21.02
N THR A 67 -10.96 -13.52 21.34
CA THR A 67 -10.52 -13.69 22.75
C THR A 67 -9.83 -12.44 23.29
N MET A 68 -9.23 -11.62 22.44
CA MET A 68 -8.67 -10.31 22.78
C MET A 68 -9.66 -9.15 22.60
N ASN A 69 -10.92 -9.45 22.29
CA ASN A 69 -11.99 -8.47 22.11
C ASN A 69 -11.66 -7.37 21.08
N VAL A 70 -10.99 -7.73 19.98
CA VAL A 70 -10.74 -6.80 18.88
C VAL A 70 -12.06 -6.39 18.22
N PRO A 71 -12.19 -5.12 17.76
CA PRO A 71 -13.41 -4.69 17.10
C PRO A 71 -13.55 -5.34 15.71
N ASP A 72 -14.79 -5.61 15.29
CA ASP A 72 -15.10 -5.90 13.88
C ASP A 72 -14.83 -4.62 13.07
N LEU A 73 -13.84 -4.69 12.19
CA LEU A 73 -13.40 -3.56 11.38
C LEU A 73 -14.46 -3.10 10.37
N ARG A 74 -15.43 -3.96 10.06
CA ARG A 74 -16.57 -3.66 9.18
C ARG A 74 -17.70 -2.94 9.94
N SER A 75 -17.65 -2.94 11.27
CA SER A 75 -18.72 -2.37 12.09
C SER A 75 -18.88 -0.85 11.86
N PRO A 76 -20.10 -0.30 11.95
CA PRO A 76 -20.31 1.13 11.87
C PRO A 76 -19.53 1.92 12.92
N ALA A 77 -19.21 1.32 14.07
CA ALA A 77 -18.44 1.98 15.11
C ALA A 77 -17.01 2.28 14.63
N VAL A 78 -16.33 1.30 14.02
CA VAL A 78 -14.99 1.48 13.44
C VAL A 78 -15.07 2.34 12.18
N GLN A 79 -16.05 2.08 11.32
CA GLN A 79 -16.20 2.77 10.04
C GLN A 79 -16.61 4.24 10.16
N LYS A 80 -17.02 4.71 11.34
CA LYS A 80 -17.29 6.13 11.61
C LYS A 80 -16.12 6.88 12.24
N LEU A 81 -15.07 6.18 12.69
CA LEU A 81 -13.88 6.85 13.22
C LEU A 81 -13.24 7.70 12.11
N PRO A 82 -12.57 8.82 12.42
CA PRO A 82 -11.78 9.57 11.45
C PRO A 82 -10.59 8.74 10.92
N ASP A 83 -10.18 8.95 9.67
CA ASP A 83 -9.01 8.27 9.10
C ASP A 83 -7.73 8.53 9.91
N ALA A 84 -7.56 9.76 10.41
CA ALA A 84 -6.44 10.12 11.28
C ALA A 84 -6.43 9.32 12.58
N GLU A 85 -7.60 9.00 13.15
CA GLU A 85 -7.69 8.19 14.36
C GLU A 85 -7.32 6.73 14.07
N LEU A 86 -7.79 6.17 12.95
CA LEU A 86 -7.39 4.82 12.52
C LEU A 86 -5.89 4.75 12.26
N ALA A 87 -5.31 5.74 11.58
CA ALA A 87 -3.88 5.82 11.34
C ALA A 87 -3.08 5.89 12.64
N GLN A 88 -3.54 6.69 13.62
CA GLN A 88 -2.91 6.79 14.94
C GLN A 88 -2.96 5.46 15.72
N VAL A 89 -4.08 4.74 15.65
CA VAL A 89 -4.22 3.42 16.27
C VAL A 89 -3.26 2.41 15.62
N ILE A 90 -3.11 2.43 14.29
CA ILE A 90 -2.13 1.58 13.60
C ILE A 90 -0.69 1.96 14.01
N ALA A 91 -0.36 3.24 14.01
CA ALA A 91 0.97 3.72 14.32
C ALA A 91 1.38 3.40 15.77
N ASN A 92 0.52 3.68 16.74
CA ASN A 92 0.84 3.63 18.16
C ASN A 92 0.30 2.41 18.90
N GLY A 93 -0.55 1.60 18.27
CA GLY A 93 -1.27 0.54 18.94
C GLY A 93 -2.37 1.06 19.86
N LYS A 94 -3.21 0.15 20.37
CA LYS A 94 -4.27 0.45 21.34
C LYS A 94 -4.64 -0.82 22.10
N GLY A 95 -4.62 -0.77 23.43
CA GLY A 95 -4.87 -1.94 24.26
C GLY A 95 -3.86 -3.05 23.96
N GLY A 96 -4.34 -4.23 23.53
CA GLY A 96 -3.49 -5.37 23.14
C GLY A 96 -2.91 -5.30 21.72
N MET A 97 -3.25 -4.28 20.91
CA MET A 97 -2.69 -4.10 19.57
C MET A 97 -1.29 -3.48 19.66
N PRO A 98 -0.25 -4.10 19.07
CA PRO A 98 1.11 -3.55 19.09
C PRO A 98 1.24 -2.29 18.21
N PRO A 99 2.20 -1.40 18.50
CA PRO A 99 2.50 -0.26 17.63
C PRO A 99 3.23 -0.71 16.35
N PHE A 100 2.86 -0.12 15.21
CA PHE A 100 3.51 -0.42 13.93
C PHE A 100 4.40 0.71 13.37
N LYS A 101 4.46 1.88 14.01
CA LYS A 101 5.23 3.04 13.52
C LYS A 101 6.73 2.80 13.29
N ASN A 102 7.31 1.79 13.95
CA ASN A 102 8.72 1.41 13.78
C ASN A 102 8.92 0.40 12.64
N SER A 103 7.83 -0.11 12.06
CA SER A 103 7.84 -1.17 11.04
C SER A 103 7.11 -0.81 9.75
N LEU A 104 6.26 0.22 9.79
CA LEU A 104 5.49 0.74 8.66
C LEU A 104 5.68 2.26 8.60
N SER A 105 5.94 2.78 7.39
CA SER A 105 5.94 4.22 7.14
C SER A 105 4.52 4.78 7.10
N GLU A 106 4.36 6.11 7.19
CA GLU A 106 3.05 6.76 7.03
C GLU A 106 2.42 6.44 5.66
N ASP A 107 3.23 6.39 4.60
CA ASP A 107 2.81 6.01 3.25
C ASP A 107 2.36 4.54 3.14
N GLN A 108 2.70 3.69 4.10
CA GLN A 108 2.17 2.32 4.20
C GLN A 108 0.94 2.25 5.12
N ILE A 109 0.82 3.15 6.09
CA ILE A 109 -0.31 3.21 7.02
C ILE A 109 -1.56 3.77 6.34
N HIS A 110 -1.45 4.84 5.55
CA HIS A 110 -2.61 5.43 4.86
C HIS A 110 -3.34 4.45 3.91
N PRO A 111 -2.64 3.65 3.10
CA PRO A 111 -3.28 2.60 2.30
C PRO A 111 -3.98 1.54 3.15
N LEU A 112 -3.44 1.19 4.33
CA LEU A 112 -4.09 0.25 5.24
C LEU A 112 -5.40 0.82 5.80
N VAL A 113 -5.44 2.11 6.15
CA VAL A 113 -6.68 2.77 6.55
C VAL A 113 -7.71 2.70 5.42
N SER A 114 -7.29 3.00 4.19
CA SER A 114 -8.15 2.92 3.02
C SER A 114 -8.63 1.48 2.75
N TYR A 115 -7.77 0.48 2.96
CA TYR A 115 -8.14 -0.93 2.88
C TYR A 115 -9.18 -1.31 3.95
N ILE A 116 -9.03 -0.82 5.19
CA ILE A 116 -10.02 -1.03 6.26
C ILE A 116 -11.38 -0.45 5.85
N ARG A 117 -11.43 0.71 5.18
CA ARG A 117 -12.69 1.27 4.64
C ARG A 117 -13.36 0.36 3.62
N SER A 118 -12.59 -0.30 2.76
CA SER A 118 -13.14 -1.19 1.73
C SER A 118 -13.80 -2.45 2.32
N LEU A 119 -13.45 -2.83 3.55
CA LEU A 119 -14.03 -4.01 4.22
C LEU A 119 -15.51 -3.86 4.58
N HIS A 120 -16.02 -2.63 4.76
CA HIS A 120 -17.45 -2.41 5.01
C HIS A 120 -18.33 -2.94 3.85
N GLN A 121 -17.82 -2.94 2.61
CA GLN A 121 -18.60 -3.36 1.45
C GLN A 121 -18.57 -4.88 1.19
N LYS A 122 -17.71 -5.63 1.90
CA LYS A 122 -17.62 -7.09 1.75
C LYS A 122 -18.55 -7.74 2.77
N LYS A 123 -19.77 -8.04 2.35
CA LYS A 123 -20.77 -8.80 3.10
C LYS A 123 -20.72 -10.28 2.73
#